data_AF-S8FJN9-F1
#
_entry.id   AF-S8FJN9-F1
#
_cell.length_a   1.000
_cell.length_b   1.000
_cell.length_c   1.000
_cell.angle_alpha   90.00
_cell.angle_beta   90.00
_cell.angle_gamma   90.00
#
_symmetry.space_group_name_H-M   'P 1'
#
loop_
_entity.id
_entity.type
_entity.pdbx_description
1 polymer ?
#
loop_
_entity_poly.entity_id
_entity_poly.type
_entity_poly.pdbx_seq_one_letter_code
_entity_poly.pdbx_strand_id
1 'polypeptide(L)'
;MSMHPGIRWSSEGAFGKIWPPRWRDSSLSLKASTGNLSMSSSVPSTPSTASPSASFTQSNSTLASLRGLYPRAARAFLQRNVALTHSLLTAAFALIEPPPQPAYPHGASSGVDALASQRRKWEILRVTFETTLYAAPPATEDPDELPAPLRANLLLSPEPFIATLHNRSLQLFMPASAGKPNSSCLPAQVLVTLALAGLKLGCTAVARAMIEDWLARRPQYAEAGKEEREGYAKVLELYCLHVLPRLEDWDYAEDFLQYERELAPDARKYILSSLHSLRAQAMSSQSSTKAIMPSASGPALSTVRSSSPARSESSVSSSSSGSTHTATPTTPRPNGKGKAALHPVSPMTAIPASASSHSISSAATSRTVTPSNAHAHIAAPRHRSRSRSRTKADRRSTPAPLPQPPRAAPVETPAPSPPSTLALLRTSCAALTRGVSRAKFLAYVLVFVVVPLLSFVLRVRRTRAAKGGGAGQRGAVEEVRRRLKGGGEGKGVVARVWEELVRAVGDTVQMGGRGLV
;
A
#
# COMPACT_ATOMS: atom_id res chain seq x y z
N MET A 1 -30.46 15.91 -24.59
CA MET A 1 -29.89 14.85 -23.72
C MET A 1 -29.36 15.53 -22.47
N SER A 2 -30.03 15.34 -21.32
CA SER A 2 -29.66 16.00 -20.07
C SER A 2 -28.91 15.01 -19.17
N MET A 3 -27.69 15.34 -18.75
CA MET A 3 -26.94 14.52 -17.80
C MET A 3 -27.40 14.81 -16.38
N HIS A 4 -27.91 13.79 -15.68
CA HIS A 4 -28.18 13.87 -14.25
C HIS A 4 -26.86 13.97 -13.46
N PRO A 5 -26.76 14.83 -12.43
CA PRO A 5 -25.61 14.87 -11.55
C PRO A 5 -25.58 13.61 -10.66
N GLY A 6 -24.38 13.02 -10.51
CA GLY A 6 -24.19 11.74 -9.83
C GLY A 6 -24.46 11.76 -8.33
N ILE A 7 -24.94 10.63 -7.82
CA ILE A 7 -25.14 10.38 -6.39
C ILE A 7 -23.78 10.38 -5.68
N ARG A 8 -23.49 11.46 -4.93
CA ARG A 8 -22.29 11.56 -4.09
C ARG A 8 -22.45 10.67 -2.85
N TRP A 9 -21.97 9.43 -2.93
CA TRP A 9 -21.84 8.55 -1.77
C TRP A 9 -20.83 9.12 -0.76
N SER A 10 -21.32 9.52 0.40
CA SER A 10 -20.46 9.95 1.52
C SER A 10 -19.87 8.72 2.23
N SER A 11 -18.61 8.40 1.93
CA SER A 11 -17.94 7.17 2.40
C SER A 11 -16.93 7.38 3.55
N GLU A 12 -16.99 8.49 4.28
CA GLU A 12 -16.02 8.82 5.33
C GLU A 12 -16.16 8.02 6.65
N GLY A 13 -17.20 7.21 6.82
CA GLY A 13 -17.54 6.62 8.12
C GLY A 13 -16.76 5.38 8.59
N ALA A 14 -16.20 4.55 7.69
CA ALA A 14 -15.83 3.15 8.04
C ALA A 14 -14.39 2.70 7.73
N PHE A 15 -13.60 3.47 6.96
CA PHE A 15 -12.33 2.99 6.40
C PHE A 15 -11.11 3.02 7.35
N GLY A 16 -11.24 3.56 8.56
CA GLY A 16 -10.12 3.76 9.49
C GLY A 16 -9.49 2.49 10.10
N LYS A 17 -10.02 1.29 9.84
CA LYS A 17 -9.61 0.05 10.53
C LYS A 17 -9.05 -1.07 9.64
N ILE A 18 -9.04 -0.90 8.31
CA ILE A 18 -8.56 -1.92 7.36
C ILE A 18 -7.27 -1.42 6.70
N TRP A 19 -6.16 -1.47 7.45
CA TRP A 19 -4.80 -1.33 6.92
C TRP A 19 -4.04 -2.65 7.11
N PRO A 20 -3.21 -3.07 6.13
CA PRO A 20 -2.35 -4.26 6.27
C PRO A 20 -1.32 -4.11 7.40
N PRO A 21 -0.71 -5.21 7.89
CA PRO A 21 0.10 -5.21 9.10
C PRO A 21 1.30 -4.25 9.03
N ARG A 22 1.54 -3.58 10.15
CA ARG A 22 2.60 -2.59 10.34
C ARG A 22 3.98 -3.26 10.31
N TRP A 23 4.70 -3.10 9.21
CA TRP A 23 6.09 -3.55 9.06
C TRP A 23 6.98 -3.03 10.21
N ARG A 24 7.62 -3.93 10.96
CA ARG A 24 8.85 -3.63 11.72
C ARG A 24 9.69 -4.89 11.94
N ASP A 25 10.99 -4.68 11.95
CA ASP A 25 12.04 -5.69 11.78
C ASP A 25 12.46 -6.40 13.07
N SER A 26 13.11 -7.56 12.90
CA SER A 26 13.92 -8.22 13.92
C SER A 26 15.07 -7.29 14.38
N SER A 27 15.16 -7.01 15.68
CA SER A 27 16.20 -6.12 16.21
C SER A 27 17.56 -6.83 16.32
N LEU A 28 18.53 -6.44 15.50
CA LEU A 28 19.94 -6.62 15.81
C LEU A 28 20.49 -5.32 16.40
N SER A 29 21.09 -5.42 17.58
CA SER A 29 21.74 -4.29 18.26
C SER A 29 23.06 -3.96 17.55
N LEU A 30 23.16 -2.79 16.95
CA LEU A 30 24.42 -2.27 16.41
C LEU A 30 24.69 -0.86 16.94
N LYS A 31 25.88 -0.75 17.54
CA LYS A 31 26.47 0.47 18.11
C LYS A 31 26.80 1.43 16.96
N ALA A 32 26.35 2.67 17.03
CA ALA A 32 26.67 3.65 15.99
C ALA A 32 28.17 3.99 16.01
N SER A 33 28.83 3.84 14.86
CA SER A 33 30.17 4.36 14.60
C SER A 33 30.07 5.45 13.53
N THR A 34 30.43 6.67 13.88
CA THR A 34 30.31 7.83 13.00
C THR A 34 31.59 7.99 12.17
N GLY A 35 31.63 7.36 11.00
CA GLY A 35 32.73 7.51 10.05
C GLY A 35 32.43 8.56 8.98
N ASN A 36 33.18 9.68 8.97
CA ASN A 36 33.20 10.59 7.82
C ASN A 36 33.92 9.90 6.65
N LEU A 37 33.27 9.79 5.49
CA LEU A 37 33.89 9.35 4.25
C LEU A 37 34.09 10.53 3.30
N SER A 38 35.34 10.98 3.20
CA SER A 38 35.80 11.87 2.14
C SER A 38 36.15 11.03 0.92
N MET A 39 35.52 11.28 -0.22
CA MET A 39 35.90 10.60 -1.46
C MET A 39 37.09 11.31 -2.11
N SER A 40 38.16 10.55 -2.33
CA SER A 40 39.33 10.99 -3.10
C SER A 40 39.45 10.11 -4.33
N SER A 41 39.46 10.72 -5.51
CA SER A 41 39.50 10.02 -6.79
C SER A 41 40.94 9.80 -7.24
N SER A 42 41.38 8.54 -7.31
CA SER A 42 42.63 8.15 -7.97
C SER A 42 42.37 7.02 -8.98
N VAL A 43 42.78 7.27 -10.22
CA VAL A 43 42.72 6.31 -11.33
C VAL A 43 44.08 5.64 -11.46
N PRO A 44 44.13 4.31 -11.64
CA PRO A 44 45.18 3.70 -12.45
C PRO A 44 44.60 2.78 -13.54
N SER A 45 45.19 2.85 -14.72
CA SER A 45 44.77 2.11 -15.91
C SER A 45 45.72 0.94 -16.19
N THR A 46 45.22 -0.30 -16.20
CA THR A 46 45.84 -1.44 -16.90
C THR A 46 44.78 -2.48 -17.28
N PRO A 47 44.77 -3.01 -18.52
CA PRO A 47 43.90 -4.11 -18.89
C PRO A 47 44.47 -5.44 -18.39
N SER A 48 43.63 -6.28 -17.78
CA SER A 48 44.03 -7.65 -17.41
C SER A 48 42.87 -8.63 -17.60
N THR A 49 43.22 -9.70 -18.29
CA THR A 49 42.47 -10.91 -18.67
C THR A 49 41.27 -11.23 -17.79
N ALA A 50 40.08 -11.26 -18.39
CA ALA A 50 38.81 -11.43 -17.69
C ALA A 50 38.68 -12.80 -17.01
N SER A 51 38.50 -12.79 -15.68
CA SER A 51 38.05 -13.94 -14.88
C SER A 51 36.61 -13.69 -14.39
N PRO A 52 35.65 -14.61 -14.60
CA PRO A 52 34.21 -14.32 -14.45
C PRO A 52 33.68 -14.26 -13.00
N SER A 53 34.53 -14.15 -11.98
CA SER A 53 34.14 -14.33 -10.56
C SER A 53 33.63 -13.06 -9.85
N ALA A 54 33.47 -11.92 -10.55
CA ALA A 54 33.22 -10.62 -9.92
C ALA A 54 31.74 -10.32 -9.57
N SER A 55 30.77 -11.12 -10.02
CA SER A 55 29.34 -10.79 -9.92
C SER A 55 28.75 -10.89 -8.50
N PHE A 56 29.28 -11.74 -7.63
CA PHE A 56 28.67 -12.03 -6.32
C PHE A 56 28.93 -10.95 -5.25
N THR A 57 30.00 -10.14 -5.39
CA THR A 57 30.30 -9.06 -4.45
C THR A 57 29.39 -7.84 -4.66
N GLN A 58 28.95 -7.59 -5.90
CA GLN A 58 28.10 -6.46 -6.26
C GLN A 58 26.69 -6.56 -5.65
N SER A 59 26.06 -7.74 -5.73
CA SER A 59 24.68 -7.96 -5.23
C SER A 59 24.53 -7.68 -3.73
N ASN A 60 25.55 -8.00 -2.93
CA ASN A 60 25.59 -7.73 -1.49
C ASN A 60 25.65 -6.23 -1.17
N SER A 61 26.39 -5.44 -1.96
CA SER A 61 26.46 -3.98 -1.83
C SER A 61 25.12 -3.31 -2.18
N THR A 62 24.47 -3.78 -3.25
CA THR A 62 23.11 -3.35 -3.65
C THR A 62 22.10 -3.64 -2.54
N LEU A 63 22.12 -4.85 -1.97
CA LEU A 63 21.25 -5.23 -0.85
C LEU A 63 21.46 -4.36 0.40
N ALA A 64 22.71 -4.03 0.75
CA ALA A 64 23.01 -3.13 1.87
C ALA A 64 22.44 -1.72 1.62
N SER A 65 22.61 -1.19 0.41
CA SER A 65 22.10 0.11 -0.01
C SER A 65 20.57 0.17 0.06
N LEU A 66 19.87 -0.82 -0.50
CA LEU A 66 18.41 -0.92 -0.45
C LEU A 66 17.87 -1.02 0.99
N ARG A 67 18.55 -1.77 1.88
CA ARG A 67 18.20 -1.86 3.30
C ARG A 67 18.39 -0.52 4.03
N GLY A 68 19.39 0.29 3.66
CA GLY A 68 19.60 1.63 4.22
C GLY A 68 18.62 2.69 3.70
N LEU A 69 18.20 2.58 2.44
CA LEU A 69 17.24 3.51 1.83
C LEU A 69 15.79 3.29 2.34
N TYR A 70 15.37 2.04 2.58
CA TYR A 70 13.97 1.75 2.90
C TYR A 70 13.45 2.45 4.17
N PRO A 71 14.15 2.44 5.33
CA PRO A 71 13.68 3.15 6.53
C PRO A 71 13.58 4.67 6.33
N ARG A 72 14.43 5.24 5.46
CA ARG A 72 14.38 6.67 5.10
C ARG A 72 13.15 6.97 4.24
N ALA A 73 12.87 6.13 3.22
CA ALA A 73 11.70 6.27 2.36
C ALA A 73 10.39 6.10 3.14
N ALA A 74 10.31 5.06 3.99
CA ALA A 74 9.16 4.84 4.85
C ALA A 74 8.94 5.97 5.87
N ARG A 75 10.02 6.56 6.44
CA ARG A 75 9.91 7.72 7.32
C ARG A 75 9.44 8.97 6.58
N ALA A 76 9.99 9.25 5.40
CA ALA A 76 9.56 10.36 4.55
C ALA A 76 8.07 10.23 4.17
N PHE A 77 7.62 9.02 3.83
CA PHE A 77 6.23 8.72 3.52
C PHE A 77 5.30 8.99 4.71
N LEU A 78 5.67 8.50 5.91
CA LEU A 78 4.91 8.75 7.14
C LEU A 78 4.88 10.23 7.54
N GLN A 79 5.92 11.00 7.17
CA GLN A 79 6.00 12.45 7.34
C GLN A 79 5.31 13.23 6.21
N ARG A 80 4.68 12.53 5.24
CA ARG A 80 4.04 13.11 4.04
C ARG A 80 4.97 13.98 3.17
N ASN A 81 6.28 13.76 3.22
CA ASN A 81 7.22 14.45 2.33
C ASN A 81 7.23 13.75 0.96
N VAL A 82 6.39 14.22 0.04
CA VAL A 82 6.13 13.59 -1.27
C VAL A 82 7.40 13.55 -2.12
N ALA A 83 8.10 14.68 -2.26
CA ALA A 83 9.32 14.81 -3.06
C ALA A 83 10.46 13.90 -2.55
N LEU A 84 10.71 13.87 -1.24
CA LEU A 84 11.75 12.99 -0.67
C LEU A 84 11.37 11.51 -0.79
N THR A 85 10.10 11.16 -0.59
CA THR A 85 9.63 9.77 -0.77
C THR A 85 9.82 9.33 -2.21
N HIS A 86 9.40 10.15 -3.18
CA HIS A 86 9.57 9.86 -4.60
C HIS A 86 11.04 9.70 -4.99
N SER A 87 11.92 10.64 -4.62
CA SER A 87 13.36 10.55 -4.93
C SER A 87 14.03 9.30 -4.35
N LEU A 88 13.66 8.88 -3.14
CA LEU A 88 14.17 7.65 -2.52
C LEU A 88 13.61 6.38 -3.19
N LEU A 89 12.36 6.41 -3.66
CA LEU A 89 11.79 5.34 -4.49
C LEU A 89 12.52 5.26 -5.84
N THR A 90 12.72 6.37 -6.54
CA THR A 90 13.47 6.41 -7.81
C THR A 90 14.89 5.87 -7.64
N ALA A 91 15.61 6.31 -6.60
CA ALA A 91 16.94 5.81 -6.29
C ALA A 91 16.96 4.30 -5.96
N ALA A 92 15.94 3.79 -5.28
CA ALA A 92 15.83 2.35 -5.00
C ALA A 92 15.51 1.53 -6.25
N PHE A 93 14.59 1.97 -7.11
CA PHE A 93 14.27 1.25 -8.35
C PHE A 93 15.38 1.31 -9.40
N ALA A 94 16.26 2.32 -9.37
CA ALA A 94 17.50 2.32 -10.16
C ALA A 94 18.51 1.24 -9.72
N LEU A 95 18.36 0.69 -8.51
CA LEU A 95 19.19 -0.39 -7.93
C LEU A 95 18.50 -1.77 -7.96
N ILE A 96 17.22 -1.85 -8.32
CA ILE A 96 16.44 -3.09 -8.32
C ILE A 96 16.29 -3.58 -9.76
N GLU A 97 17.15 -4.52 -10.13
CA GLU A 97 17.10 -5.17 -11.44
C GLU A 97 15.91 -6.16 -11.53
N PRO A 98 15.33 -6.37 -12.74
CA PRO A 98 14.38 -7.45 -13.00
C PRO A 98 14.96 -8.84 -12.65
N PRO A 99 14.14 -9.87 -12.43
CA PRO A 99 14.64 -11.19 -12.06
C PRO A 99 15.58 -11.77 -13.15
N PRO A 100 16.76 -12.28 -12.75
CA PRO A 100 17.74 -12.84 -13.69
C PRO A 100 17.26 -14.21 -14.20
N GLN A 101 16.73 -14.20 -15.43
CA GLN A 101 16.16 -15.36 -16.14
C GLN A 101 14.92 -15.99 -15.47
N PRO A 102 14.14 -16.81 -16.20
CA PRO A 102 13.04 -17.55 -15.62
C PRO A 102 13.65 -18.68 -14.78
N ALA A 103 13.21 -18.82 -13.53
CA ALA A 103 13.55 -19.98 -12.72
C ALA A 103 12.84 -21.21 -13.31
N TYR A 104 13.45 -21.85 -14.30
CA TYR A 104 12.96 -23.09 -14.87
C TYR A 104 12.99 -24.18 -13.79
N PRO A 105 11.84 -24.81 -13.45
CA PRO A 105 11.71 -25.66 -12.26
C PRO A 105 12.47 -26.99 -12.32
N HIS A 106 13.22 -27.26 -13.41
CA HIS A 106 13.93 -28.52 -13.64
C HIS A 106 15.45 -28.36 -13.82
N GLY A 107 16.01 -27.17 -13.58
CA GLY A 107 17.47 -26.96 -13.53
C GLY A 107 17.99 -26.95 -12.10
N ALA A 108 18.82 -27.92 -11.72
CA ALA A 108 19.34 -28.13 -10.35
C ALA A 108 20.29 -27.04 -9.81
N SER A 109 20.37 -25.88 -10.46
CA SER A 109 21.23 -24.74 -10.12
C SER A 109 20.52 -23.39 -10.22
N SER A 110 19.18 -23.36 -10.04
CA SER A 110 18.43 -22.11 -9.95
C SER A 110 18.93 -21.26 -8.77
N GLY A 111 19.73 -20.23 -9.08
CA GLY A 111 20.23 -19.28 -8.10
C GLY A 111 19.09 -18.55 -7.39
N VAL A 112 19.12 -18.54 -6.05
CA VAL A 112 18.09 -17.84 -5.26
C VAL A 112 18.16 -16.35 -5.56
N ASP A 113 17.08 -15.77 -6.09
CA ASP A 113 16.97 -14.32 -6.33
C ASP A 113 16.96 -13.57 -4.98
N ALA A 114 18.16 -13.17 -4.55
CA ALA A 114 18.37 -12.45 -3.30
C ALA A 114 17.66 -11.08 -3.28
N LEU A 115 17.40 -10.49 -4.46
CA LEU A 115 16.69 -9.22 -4.60
C LEU A 115 15.17 -9.38 -4.60
N ALA A 116 14.60 -10.57 -4.84
CA ALA A 116 13.15 -10.79 -4.89
C ALA A 116 12.41 -10.26 -3.64
N SER A 117 12.99 -10.44 -2.45
CA SER A 117 12.46 -9.91 -1.18
C SER A 117 12.45 -8.37 -1.14
N GLN A 118 13.49 -7.71 -1.66
CA GLN A 118 13.56 -6.25 -1.74
C GLN A 118 12.64 -5.73 -2.84
N ARG A 119 12.65 -6.32 -4.03
CA ARG A 119 11.77 -5.99 -5.15
C ARG A 119 10.30 -5.96 -4.70
N ARG A 120 9.87 -6.98 -3.96
CA ARG A 120 8.55 -7.05 -3.32
C ARG A 120 8.31 -5.95 -2.28
N LYS A 121 9.22 -5.77 -1.34
CA LYS A 121 9.11 -4.81 -0.23
C LYS A 121 9.04 -3.35 -0.72
N TRP A 122 9.82 -3.02 -1.75
CA TRP A 122 9.82 -1.70 -2.40
C TRP A 122 8.59 -1.48 -3.26
N GLU A 123 8.09 -2.50 -3.97
CA GLU A 123 6.85 -2.37 -4.74
C GLU A 123 5.63 -2.09 -3.87
N ILE A 124 5.50 -2.79 -2.74
CA ILE A 124 4.43 -2.56 -1.77
C ILE A 124 4.48 -1.11 -1.24
N LEU A 125 5.67 -0.58 -0.97
CA LEU A 125 5.84 0.83 -0.58
C LEU A 125 5.43 1.79 -1.71
N ARG A 126 5.84 1.52 -2.96
CA ARG A 126 5.49 2.32 -4.15
C ARG A 126 3.97 2.40 -4.36
N VAL A 127 3.31 1.24 -4.45
CA VAL A 127 1.85 1.13 -4.64
C VAL A 127 1.11 1.83 -3.50
N THR A 128 1.54 1.62 -2.24
CA THR A 128 0.90 2.25 -1.07
C THR A 128 1.07 3.78 -1.09
N PHE A 129 2.26 4.28 -1.46
CA PHE A 129 2.54 5.70 -1.59
C PHE A 129 1.72 6.35 -2.68
N GLU A 130 1.81 5.86 -3.92
CA GLU A 130 1.09 6.42 -5.08
C GLU A 130 -0.43 6.37 -4.87
N THR A 131 -0.98 5.28 -4.35
CA THR A 131 -2.42 5.17 -4.04
C THR A 131 -2.85 6.11 -2.92
N THR A 132 -1.99 6.38 -1.94
CA THR A 132 -2.31 7.32 -0.85
C THR A 132 -2.25 8.77 -1.33
N LEU A 133 -1.28 9.10 -2.18
CA LEU A 133 -1.19 10.40 -2.85
C LEU A 133 -2.41 10.64 -3.77
N TYR A 134 -2.81 9.63 -4.54
CA TYR A 134 -3.97 9.68 -5.42
C TYR A 134 -5.29 9.85 -4.64
N ALA A 135 -5.48 9.08 -3.56
CA ALA A 135 -6.70 9.13 -2.75
C ALA A 135 -6.82 10.40 -1.88
N ALA A 136 -5.70 11.05 -1.55
CA ALA A 136 -5.65 12.25 -0.73
C ALA A 136 -4.47 13.15 -1.16
N PRO A 137 -4.62 13.91 -2.27
CA PRO A 137 -3.60 14.84 -2.71
C PRO A 137 -3.30 15.91 -1.65
N PRO A 138 -2.05 16.39 -1.54
CA PRO A 138 -1.69 17.47 -0.62
C PRO A 138 -2.40 18.76 -1.01
N ALA A 139 -3.23 19.30 -0.10
CA ALA A 139 -4.02 20.51 -0.36
C ALA A 139 -3.20 21.82 -0.41
N THR A 140 -1.91 21.76 -0.11
CA THR A 140 -1.02 22.91 0.10
C THR A 140 0.24 22.92 -0.77
N GLU A 141 0.50 21.85 -1.52
CA GLU A 141 1.61 21.82 -2.47
C GLU A 141 1.11 22.40 -3.80
N ASP A 142 1.88 23.32 -4.38
CA ASP A 142 1.65 23.76 -5.75
C ASP A 142 1.75 22.50 -6.66
N PRO A 143 0.76 22.20 -7.51
CA PRO A 143 0.80 21.03 -8.37
C PRO A 143 2.05 20.98 -9.26
N ASP A 144 2.71 22.11 -9.52
CA ASP A 144 3.96 22.16 -10.28
C ASP A 144 5.21 21.75 -9.47
N GLU A 145 5.18 21.79 -8.14
CA GLU A 145 6.24 21.24 -7.28
C GLU A 145 6.25 19.71 -7.24
N LEU A 146 5.11 19.06 -7.53
CA LEU A 146 5.01 17.60 -7.57
C LEU A 146 5.87 17.02 -8.71
N PRO A 147 6.63 15.93 -8.48
CA PRO A 147 7.36 15.24 -9.53
C PRO A 147 6.48 14.90 -10.74
N ALA A 148 6.94 15.26 -11.95
CA ALA A 148 6.21 15.07 -13.20
C ALA A 148 5.49 13.70 -13.37
N PRO A 149 6.10 12.52 -13.08
CA PRO A 149 5.39 11.24 -13.19
C PRO A 149 4.24 11.08 -12.18
N LEU A 150 4.34 11.67 -10.99
CA LEU A 150 3.25 11.67 -10.01
C LEU A 150 2.12 12.59 -10.46
N ARG A 151 2.46 13.78 -10.97
CA ARG A 151 1.48 14.72 -11.54
C ARG A 151 0.71 14.10 -12.70
N ALA A 152 1.40 13.41 -13.61
CA ALA A 152 0.76 12.65 -14.69
C ALA A 152 -0.19 11.56 -14.16
N ASN A 153 0.20 10.81 -13.13
CA ASN A 153 -0.66 9.80 -12.51
C ASN A 153 -1.91 10.39 -11.82
N LEU A 154 -1.82 11.59 -11.26
CA LEU A 154 -2.96 12.31 -10.66
C LEU A 154 -3.97 12.83 -11.69
N LEU A 155 -3.57 12.98 -12.96
CA LEU A 155 -4.45 13.37 -14.07
C LEU A 155 -5.19 12.17 -14.69
N LEU A 156 -4.82 10.93 -14.34
CA LEU A 156 -5.53 9.73 -14.77
C LEU A 156 -6.82 9.55 -13.97
N SER A 157 -7.83 8.94 -14.59
CA SER A 157 -8.96 8.39 -13.83
C SER A 157 -8.53 7.15 -13.02
N PRO A 158 -9.29 6.75 -11.99
CA PRO A 158 -8.84 5.73 -11.03
C PRO A 158 -8.49 4.37 -11.67
N GLU A 159 -9.23 3.96 -12.70
CA GLU A 159 -9.03 2.67 -13.38
C GLU A 159 -7.72 2.61 -14.20
N PRO A 160 -7.43 3.54 -15.15
CA PRO A 160 -6.12 3.67 -15.78
C PRO A 160 -4.96 3.82 -14.79
N PHE A 161 -5.17 4.51 -13.66
CA PHE A 161 -4.14 4.64 -12.62
C PHE A 161 -3.78 3.27 -12.02
N ILE A 162 -4.78 2.49 -11.57
CA ILE A 162 -4.56 1.13 -11.04
C ILE A 162 -3.98 0.19 -12.11
N ALA A 163 -4.47 0.26 -13.35
CA ALA A 163 -3.92 -0.51 -14.46
C ALA A 163 -2.45 -0.16 -14.74
N THR A 164 -2.07 1.12 -14.61
CA THR A 164 -0.68 1.58 -14.75
C THR A 164 0.21 1.03 -13.64
N LEU A 165 -0.26 1.04 -12.38
CA LEU A 165 0.45 0.41 -11.27
C LEU A 165 0.62 -1.11 -11.51
N HIS A 166 -0.43 -1.80 -11.93
CA HIS A 166 -0.37 -3.23 -12.24
C HIS A 166 0.66 -3.54 -13.33
N ASN A 167 0.58 -2.85 -14.48
CA ASN A 167 1.51 -3.05 -15.59
C ASN A 167 2.98 -2.79 -15.18
N ARG A 168 3.22 -1.75 -14.36
CA ARG A 168 4.55 -1.43 -13.83
C ARG A 168 5.05 -2.48 -12.82
N SER A 169 4.15 -3.09 -12.04
CA SER A 169 4.50 -4.24 -11.19
C SER A 169 4.78 -5.49 -12.02
N LEU A 170 4.00 -5.79 -13.07
CA LEU A 170 4.26 -6.92 -13.96
C LEU A 170 5.64 -6.81 -14.62
N GLN A 171 5.98 -5.65 -15.19
CA GLN A 171 7.30 -5.39 -15.78
C GLN A 171 8.45 -5.59 -14.78
N LEU A 172 8.24 -5.21 -13.51
CA LEU A 172 9.24 -5.35 -12.47
C LEU A 172 9.52 -6.82 -12.10
N PHE A 173 8.49 -7.66 -12.03
CA PHE A 173 8.64 -9.08 -11.68
C PHE A 173 8.80 -10.03 -12.88
N MET A 174 8.65 -9.53 -14.10
CA MET A 174 8.88 -10.30 -15.32
C MET A 174 10.39 -10.50 -15.55
N PRO A 175 10.87 -11.74 -15.75
CA PRO A 175 12.26 -11.97 -16.15
C PRO A 175 12.56 -11.30 -17.48
N ALA A 176 13.77 -10.75 -17.66
CA ALA A 176 14.13 -10.00 -18.86
C ALA A 176 14.03 -10.78 -20.19
N SER A 177 13.99 -12.12 -20.14
CA SER A 177 13.81 -13.01 -21.29
C SER A 177 12.34 -13.39 -21.58
N ALA A 178 11.40 -13.03 -20.72
CA ALA A 178 9.98 -13.32 -20.94
C ALA A 178 9.39 -12.25 -21.87
N GLY A 179 9.07 -12.64 -23.11
CA GLY A 179 8.67 -11.69 -24.15
C GLY A 179 7.31 -10.99 -23.96
N LYS A 180 6.46 -11.47 -23.04
CA LYS A 180 5.15 -10.86 -22.74
C LYS A 180 4.91 -10.79 -21.23
N PRO A 181 4.49 -9.63 -20.69
CA PRO A 181 4.06 -9.50 -19.30
C PRO A 181 3.00 -10.54 -18.94
N ASN A 182 3.26 -11.25 -17.85
CA ASN A 182 2.44 -12.35 -17.35
C ASN A 182 2.25 -12.18 -15.84
N SER A 183 1.00 -12.21 -15.39
CA SER A 183 0.64 -12.13 -13.97
C SER A 183 1.16 -13.31 -13.15
N SER A 184 1.45 -14.47 -13.76
CA SER A 184 2.05 -15.61 -13.05
C SER A 184 3.37 -15.30 -12.34
N CYS A 185 4.12 -14.29 -12.80
CA CYS A 185 5.36 -13.84 -12.18
C CYS A 185 5.13 -12.89 -10.98
N LEU A 186 3.91 -12.36 -10.81
CA LEU A 186 3.59 -11.36 -9.78
C LEU A 186 3.46 -12.04 -8.39
N PRO A 187 4.23 -11.62 -7.37
CA PRO A 187 4.09 -12.19 -6.03
C PRO A 187 2.70 -11.85 -5.45
N ALA A 188 2.05 -12.86 -4.86
CA ALA A 188 0.69 -12.74 -4.29
C ALA A 188 0.52 -11.53 -3.35
N GLN A 189 1.55 -11.17 -2.57
CA GLN A 189 1.51 -10.00 -1.68
C GLN A 189 1.44 -8.65 -2.42
N VAL A 190 2.05 -8.55 -3.61
CA VAL A 190 1.98 -7.37 -4.47
C VAL A 190 0.59 -7.29 -5.10
N LEU A 191 0.07 -8.41 -5.61
CA LEU A 191 -1.30 -8.51 -6.10
C LEU A 191 -2.34 -8.10 -5.05
N VAL A 192 -2.23 -8.63 -3.82
CA VAL A 192 -3.08 -8.24 -2.68
C VAL A 192 -3.00 -6.74 -2.42
N THR A 193 -1.80 -6.13 -2.50
CA THR A 193 -1.62 -4.69 -2.30
C THR A 193 -2.27 -3.86 -3.42
N LEU A 194 -2.14 -4.29 -4.68
CA LEU A 194 -2.75 -3.64 -5.83
C LEU A 194 -4.29 -3.78 -5.84
N ALA A 195 -4.82 -4.96 -5.50
CA ALA A 195 -6.25 -5.18 -5.38
C ALA A 195 -6.85 -4.36 -4.22
N LEU A 196 -6.17 -4.27 -3.07
CA LEU A 196 -6.55 -3.34 -1.98
C LEU A 196 -6.49 -1.87 -2.42
N ALA A 197 -5.53 -1.48 -3.27
CA ALA A 197 -5.50 -0.14 -3.87
C ALA A 197 -6.72 0.11 -4.77
N GLY A 198 -7.07 -0.85 -5.64
CA GLY A 198 -8.29 -0.80 -6.45
C GLY A 198 -9.55 -0.66 -5.59
N LEU A 199 -9.69 -1.49 -4.55
CA LEU A 199 -10.80 -1.40 -3.58
C LEU A 199 -10.84 -0.06 -2.83
N LYS A 200 -9.69 0.56 -2.54
CA LYS A 200 -9.62 1.88 -1.90
C LYS A 200 -10.08 3.01 -2.83
N LEU A 201 -9.85 2.88 -4.14
CA LEU A 201 -10.26 3.86 -5.16
C LEU A 201 -11.63 3.56 -5.83
N GLY A 202 -12.31 2.49 -5.41
CA GLY A 202 -13.60 2.07 -5.98
C GLY A 202 -13.51 1.24 -7.26
N CYS A 203 -12.30 0.96 -7.76
CA CYS A 203 -12.03 0.15 -8.97
C CYS A 203 -12.17 -1.36 -8.72
N THR A 204 -13.29 -1.79 -8.14
CA THR A 204 -13.52 -3.19 -7.74
C THR A 204 -13.45 -4.16 -8.93
N ALA A 205 -13.97 -3.75 -10.11
CA ALA A 205 -13.90 -4.55 -11.34
C ALA A 205 -12.46 -4.77 -11.84
N VAL A 206 -11.60 -3.74 -11.77
CA VAL A 206 -10.18 -3.85 -12.11
C VAL A 206 -9.46 -4.79 -11.13
N ALA A 207 -9.75 -4.68 -9.83
CA ALA A 207 -9.21 -5.58 -8.82
C ALA A 207 -9.63 -7.05 -9.03
N ARG A 208 -10.88 -7.30 -9.45
CA ARG A 208 -11.37 -8.63 -9.88
C ARG A 208 -10.57 -9.16 -11.06
N ALA A 209 -10.49 -8.41 -12.16
CA ALA A 209 -9.79 -8.84 -13.37
C ALA A 209 -8.30 -9.15 -13.13
N MET A 210 -7.64 -8.38 -12.26
CA MET A 210 -6.24 -8.65 -11.87
C MET A 210 -6.08 -9.96 -11.09
N ILE A 211 -7.02 -10.28 -10.21
CA ILE A 211 -7.00 -11.54 -9.44
C ILE A 211 -7.34 -12.72 -10.34
N GLU A 212 -8.37 -12.60 -11.19
CA GLU A 212 -8.76 -13.65 -12.15
C GLU A 212 -7.63 -13.97 -13.14
N ASP A 213 -6.96 -12.97 -13.72
CA ASP A 213 -5.83 -13.19 -14.63
C ASP A 213 -4.64 -13.87 -13.92
N TRP A 214 -4.36 -13.49 -12.67
CA TRP A 214 -3.32 -14.14 -11.86
C TRP A 214 -3.67 -15.60 -11.53
N LEU A 215 -4.91 -15.86 -11.10
CA LEU A 215 -5.40 -17.22 -10.82
C LEU A 215 -5.36 -18.10 -12.08
N ALA A 216 -5.74 -17.55 -13.25
CA ALA A 216 -5.76 -18.26 -14.52
C ALA A 216 -4.36 -18.60 -15.07
N ARG A 217 -3.31 -17.89 -14.64
CA ARG A 217 -1.93 -18.08 -15.12
C ARG A 217 -0.97 -18.65 -14.07
N ARG A 218 -1.39 -18.72 -12.81
CA ARG A 218 -0.57 -19.29 -11.73
C ARG A 218 -0.18 -20.74 -12.06
N PRO A 219 1.11 -21.10 -11.97
CA PRO A 219 1.52 -22.47 -12.26
C PRO A 219 1.05 -23.42 -11.15
N GLN A 220 0.40 -24.51 -11.53
CA GLN A 220 -0.09 -25.56 -10.63
C GLN A 220 1.02 -26.51 -10.18
N TYR A 221 2.14 -25.97 -9.66
CA TYR A 221 3.25 -26.80 -9.18
C TYR A 221 2.89 -27.45 -7.84
N ALA A 222 2.95 -28.79 -7.78
CA ALA A 222 2.67 -29.57 -6.57
C ALA A 222 3.58 -29.20 -5.38
N GLU A 223 4.80 -28.74 -5.67
CA GLU A 223 5.81 -28.31 -4.69
C GLU A 223 5.79 -26.79 -4.41
N ALA A 224 4.62 -26.15 -4.51
CA ALA A 224 4.44 -24.75 -4.13
C ALA A 224 4.89 -24.51 -2.68
N GLY A 225 5.88 -23.63 -2.52
CA GLY A 225 6.48 -23.33 -1.21
C GLY A 225 5.46 -22.79 -0.22
N LYS A 226 5.73 -22.98 1.09
CA LYS A 226 4.81 -22.56 2.17
C LYS A 226 4.34 -21.09 2.03
N GLU A 227 5.26 -20.20 1.68
CA GLU A 227 4.97 -18.77 1.47
C GLU A 227 4.01 -18.53 0.29
N GLU A 228 4.12 -19.31 -0.79
CA GLU A 228 3.23 -19.21 -1.95
C GLU A 228 1.82 -19.69 -1.58
N ARG A 229 1.71 -20.81 -0.83
CA ARG A 229 0.43 -21.34 -0.34
C ARG A 229 -0.27 -20.37 0.61
N GLU A 230 0.47 -19.72 1.50
CA GLU A 230 -0.04 -18.65 2.37
C GLU A 230 -0.46 -17.40 1.58
N GLY A 231 0.32 -17.03 0.55
CA GLY A 231 0.01 -15.93 -0.36
C GLY A 231 -1.26 -16.17 -1.17
N TYR A 232 -1.41 -17.37 -1.74
CA TYR A 232 -2.60 -17.80 -2.47
C TYR A 232 -3.86 -17.80 -1.60
N ALA A 233 -3.78 -18.35 -0.37
CA ALA A 233 -4.88 -18.29 0.58
C ALA A 233 -5.31 -16.83 0.87
N LYS A 234 -4.35 -15.89 0.94
CA LYS A 234 -4.64 -14.46 1.13
C LYS A 234 -5.22 -13.78 -0.12
N VAL A 235 -4.88 -14.22 -1.32
CA VAL A 235 -5.54 -13.76 -2.56
C VAL A 235 -7.00 -14.21 -2.57
N LEU A 236 -7.29 -15.48 -2.26
CA LEU A 236 -8.67 -15.98 -2.20
C LEU A 236 -9.50 -15.33 -1.08
N GLU A 237 -8.92 -15.14 0.10
CA GLU A 237 -9.58 -14.41 1.21
C GLU A 237 -9.98 -12.99 0.80
N LEU A 238 -9.08 -12.24 0.14
CA LEU A 238 -9.37 -10.91 -0.39
C LEU A 238 -10.43 -10.96 -1.50
N TYR A 239 -10.34 -11.94 -2.39
CA TYR A 239 -11.25 -12.06 -3.54
C TYR A 239 -12.68 -12.35 -3.08
N CYS A 240 -12.87 -13.40 -2.29
CA CYS A 240 -14.18 -13.87 -1.87
C CYS A 240 -14.82 -13.00 -0.77
N LEU A 241 -14.03 -12.40 0.15
CA LEU A 241 -14.61 -11.63 1.28
C LEU A 241 -14.70 -10.12 1.03
N HIS A 242 -14.01 -9.59 0.02
CA HIS A 242 -13.96 -8.13 -0.21
C HIS A 242 -14.22 -7.70 -1.66
N VAL A 243 -13.73 -8.43 -2.67
CA VAL A 243 -13.92 -8.05 -4.07
C VAL A 243 -15.31 -8.45 -4.56
N LEU A 244 -15.65 -9.74 -4.53
CA LEU A 244 -16.93 -10.25 -5.02
C LEU A 244 -18.15 -9.69 -4.26
N PRO A 245 -18.15 -9.61 -2.91
CA PRO A 245 -19.23 -8.97 -2.16
C PRO A 245 -19.52 -7.51 -2.54
N ARG A 246 -18.52 -6.76 -3.03
CA ARG A 246 -18.67 -5.38 -3.49
C ARG A 246 -19.16 -5.26 -4.94
N LEU A 247 -19.15 -6.36 -5.68
CA LEU A 247 -19.77 -6.49 -7.00
C LEU A 247 -21.16 -7.16 -6.91
N GLU A 248 -21.61 -7.47 -5.69
CA GLU A 248 -22.83 -8.24 -5.39
C GLU A 248 -22.80 -9.69 -5.92
N ASP A 249 -21.62 -10.18 -6.34
CA ASP A 249 -21.34 -11.53 -6.85
C ASP A 249 -21.27 -12.61 -5.74
N TRP A 250 -22.24 -12.61 -4.82
CA TRP A 250 -22.22 -13.47 -3.62
C TRP A 250 -22.28 -14.96 -3.93
N ASP A 251 -23.17 -15.37 -4.84
CA ASP A 251 -23.37 -16.78 -5.20
C ASP A 251 -22.16 -17.33 -5.97
N TYR A 252 -21.57 -16.51 -6.86
CA TYR A 252 -20.32 -16.85 -7.54
C TYR A 252 -19.14 -17.02 -6.57
N ALA A 253 -19.06 -16.23 -5.50
CA ALA A 253 -18.05 -16.41 -4.46
C ALA A 253 -18.21 -17.73 -3.68
N GLU A 254 -19.46 -18.15 -3.46
CA GLU A 254 -19.79 -19.41 -2.79
C GLU A 254 -19.45 -20.61 -3.69
N ASP A 255 -19.93 -20.62 -4.94
CA ASP A 255 -19.65 -21.65 -5.94
C ASP A 255 -18.14 -21.82 -6.19
N PHE A 256 -17.42 -20.71 -6.37
CA PHE A 256 -15.97 -20.72 -6.53
C PHE A 256 -15.28 -21.44 -5.37
N LEU A 257 -15.67 -21.16 -4.13
CA LEU A 257 -15.12 -21.81 -2.94
C LEU A 257 -15.55 -23.28 -2.79
N GLN A 258 -16.70 -23.70 -3.33
CA GLN A 258 -17.09 -25.12 -3.34
C GLN A 258 -16.18 -25.95 -4.27
N TYR A 259 -15.87 -25.41 -5.45
CA TYR A 259 -15.02 -26.09 -6.44
C TYR A 259 -13.52 -25.98 -6.14
N GLU A 260 -13.09 -25.06 -5.27
CA GLU A 260 -11.69 -24.87 -4.89
C GLU A 260 -11.09 -26.09 -4.16
N ARG A 261 -9.95 -26.58 -4.63
CA ARG A 261 -9.24 -27.79 -4.18
C ARG A 261 -7.83 -27.54 -3.63
N GLU A 262 -7.16 -26.46 -4.04
CA GLU A 262 -5.80 -26.16 -3.59
C GLU A 262 -5.77 -25.54 -2.18
N LEU A 263 -6.85 -24.84 -1.80
CA LEU A 263 -6.96 -24.22 -0.50
C LEU A 263 -7.16 -25.27 0.61
N ALA A 264 -6.41 -25.14 1.71
CA ALA A 264 -6.56 -26.01 2.87
C ALA A 264 -8.02 -26.03 3.38
N PRO A 265 -8.60 -27.19 3.73
CA PRO A 265 -10.03 -27.34 3.99
C PRO A 265 -10.53 -26.46 5.15
N ASP A 266 -9.71 -26.27 6.18
CA ASP A 266 -10.01 -25.39 7.31
C ASP A 266 -10.07 -23.91 6.89
N ALA A 267 -9.14 -23.47 6.03
CA ALA A 267 -9.13 -22.11 5.49
C ALA A 267 -10.34 -21.88 4.56
N ARG A 268 -10.66 -22.85 3.70
CA ARG A 268 -11.85 -22.82 2.84
C ARG A 268 -13.15 -22.71 3.65
N LYS A 269 -13.29 -23.52 4.72
CA LYS A 269 -14.42 -23.47 5.66
C LYS A 269 -14.51 -22.13 6.41
N TYR A 270 -13.37 -21.56 6.81
CA TYR A 270 -13.29 -20.24 7.43
C TYR A 270 -13.75 -19.12 6.48
N ILE A 271 -13.31 -19.13 5.21
CA ILE A 271 -13.75 -18.14 4.22
C ILE A 271 -15.25 -18.30 3.94
N LEU A 272 -15.77 -19.51 3.70
CA LEU A 272 -17.21 -19.75 3.48
C LEU A 272 -18.08 -19.25 4.64
N SER A 273 -17.75 -19.62 5.89
CA SER A 273 -18.49 -19.13 7.07
C SER A 273 -18.43 -17.61 7.24
N SER A 274 -17.29 -16.99 6.89
CA SER A 274 -17.15 -15.53 6.89
C SER A 274 -17.99 -14.88 5.79
N LEU A 275 -18.06 -15.47 4.59
CA LEU A 275 -18.89 -15.02 3.47
C LEU A 275 -20.37 -14.99 3.85
N HIS A 276 -20.92 -16.09 4.38
CA HIS A 276 -22.31 -16.15 4.82
C HIS A 276 -22.60 -15.12 5.93
N SER A 277 -21.68 -14.91 6.86
CA SER A 277 -21.82 -13.89 7.91
C SER A 277 -21.88 -12.47 7.33
N LEU A 278 -21.03 -12.15 6.35
CA LEU A 278 -21.06 -10.86 5.63
C LEU A 278 -22.35 -10.68 4.83
N ARG A 279 -22.83 -11.74 4.16
CA ARG A 279 -24.10 -11.71 3.38
C ARG A 279 -25.30 -11.43 4.29
N ALA A 280 -25.38 -12.09 5.45
CA ALA A 280 -26.42 -11.85 6.44
C ALA A 280 -26.37 -10.41 7.01
N GLN A 281 -25.17 -9.88 7.27
CA GLN A 281 -24.98 -8.49 7.71
C GLN A 281 -25.42 -7.48 6.65
N ALA A 282 -25.10 -7.72 5.37
CA ALA A 282 -25.54 -6.87 4.26
C ALA A 282 -27.08 -6.85 4.14
N MET A 283 -27.74 -8.01 4.19
CA MET A 283 -29.20 -8.12 4.14
C MET A 283 -29.90 -7.41 5.31
N SER A 284 -29.36 -7.54 6.53
CA SER A 284 -29.91 -6.83 7.71
C SER A 284 -29.71 -5.31 7.64
N SER A 285 -28.64 -4.85 6.99
CA SER A 285 -28.42 -3.41 6.76
C SER A 285 -29.40 -2.86 5.72
N GLN A 286 -29.67 -3.61 4.66
CA GLN A 286 -30.58 -3.21 3.58
C GLN A 286 -32.05 -3.13 4.02
N SER A 287 -32.50 -3.97 4.95
CA SER A 287 -33.86 -3.87 5.49
C SER A 287 -34.05 -2.63 6.38
N SER A 288 -33.02 -2.22 7.12
CA SER A 288 -33.08 -1.08 8.04
C SER A 288 -33.31 0.26 7.32
N THR A 289 -32.71 0.47 6.14
CA THR A 289 -32.83 1.72 5.38
C THR A 289 -34.20 1.89 4.71
N LYS A 290 -34.88 0.79 4.39
CA LYS A 290 -36.23 0.82 3.78
C LYS A 290 -37.34 1.15 4.78
N ALA A 291 -37.10 0.95 6.08
CA ALA A 291 -38.12 1.14 7.13
C ALA A 291 -38.30 2.60 7.59
N ILE A 292 -37.41 3.52 7.21
CA ILE A 292 -37.43 4.93 7.65
C ILE A 292 -37.84 5.87 6.50
N MET A 293 -38.89 5.52 5.77
CA MET A 293 -39.76 6.53 5.16
C MET A 293 -40.88 6.84 6.15
N PRO A 294 -40.78 7.93 6.96
CA PRO A 294 -41.91 8.36 7.76
C PRO A 294 -43.06 8.72 6.82
N SER A 295 -44.19 8.04 6.97
CA SER A 295 -45.44 8.45 6.35
C SER A 295 -45.77 9.85 6.87
N ALA A 296 -45.48 10.87 6.06
CA ALA A 296 -45.82 12.24 6.35
C ALA A 296 -47.33 12.43 6.14
N SER A 297 -48.11 11.89 7.08
CA SER A 297 -49.50 12.27 7.30
C SER A 297 -49.52 13.74 7.73
N GLY A 298 -49.49 14.64 6.75
CA GLY A 298 -49.58 16.08 6.97
C GLY A 298 -50.89 16.41 7.70
N PRO A 299 -50.87 17.27 8.73
CA PRO A 299 -52.08 17.72 9.38
C PRO A 299 -52.94 18.50 8.38
N ALA A 300 -54.16 18.05 8.17
CA ALA A 300 -55.11 18.73 7.31
C ALA A 300 -55.48 20.10 7.92
N LEU A 301 -55.20 21.18 7.19
CA LEU A 301 -55.83 22.48 7.40
C LEU A 301 -56.66 22.85 6.16
N SER A 302 -57.90 23.23 6.44
CA SER A 302 -58.99 23.32 5.46
C SER A 302 -58.87 24.55 4.56
N THR A 303 -58.95 24.40 3.24
CA THR A 303 -59.29 25.51 2.31
C THR A 303 -60.12 25.02 1.12
N VAL A 304 -61.42 24.94 1.37
CA VAL A 304 -62.54 25.39 0.52
C VAL A 304 -62.32 25.53 -1.01
N ARG A 305 -63.00 24.63 -1.75
CA ARG A 305 -63.65 24.80 -3.09
C ARG A 305 -62.83 25.34 -4.28
N SER A 306 -62.82 24.58 -5.39
CA SER A 306 -63.89 24.72 -6.41
C SER A 306 -63.96 23.50 -7.36
N SER A 307 -65.04 23.41 -8.13
CA SER A 307 -65.54 22.23 -8.86
C SER A 307 -65.24 22.22 -10.37
N SER A 308 -65.00 21.04 -10.97
CA SER A 308 -65.80 20.44 -12.08
C SER A 308 -65.08 19.31 -12.87
N PRO A 309 -65.78 18.46 -13.66
CA PRO A 309 -65.38 17.05 -13.86
C PRO A 309 -65.31 16.51 -15.32
N ALA A 310 -64.60 15.38 -15.51
CA ALA A 310 -64.85 14.27 -16.45
C ALA A 310 -63.79 13.16 -16.13
N ARG A 311 -64.05 11.87 -15.86
CA ARG A 311 -64.98 10.81 -16.33
C ARG A 311 -64.48 10.02 -17.57
N SER A 312 -64.10 8.76 -17.32
CA SER A 312 -63.98 7.54 -18.16
C SER A 312 -62.92 6.66 -17.46
N GLU A 313 -63.14 5.48 -16.89
CA GLU A 313 -64.02 4.32 -17.18
C GLU A 313 -63.74 3.61 -18.52
N SER A 314 -62.77 2.69 -18.51
CA SER A 314 -62.70 1.40 -19.25
C SER A 314 -61.27 0.83 -19.21
N SER A 315 -60.96 -0.46 -19.41
CA SER A 315 -61.67 -1.73 -19.16
C SER A 315 -60.72 -2.91 -19.43
N VAL A 316 -60.79 -3.96 -18.60
CA VAL A 316 -60.44 -5.39 -18.84
C VAL A 316 -59.35 -5.86 -19.86
N SER A 317 -58.42 -6.69 -19.33
CA SER A 317 -58.08 -8.07 -19.80
C SER A 317 -56.94 -8.39 -20.79
N SER A 318 -56.25 -9.50 -20.44
CA SER A 318 -55.71 -10.60 -21.28
C SER A 318 -54.38 -10.50 -22.06
N SER A 319 -53.40 -11.28 -21.57
CA SER A 319 -52.83 -12.51 -22.20
C SER A 319 -52.13 -12.51 -23.58
N SER A 320 -51.21 -13.50 -23.73
CA SER A 320 -50.41 -13.91 -24.92
C SER A 320 -49.24 -12.97 -25.30
N SER A 321 -47.99 -13.39 -25.49
CA SER A 321 -47.34 -14.54 -26.18
C SER A 321 -47.01 -14.27 -27.65
N GLY A 322 -45.73 -14.43 -28.01
CA GLY A 322 -45.16 -14.10 -29.32
C GLY A 322 -44.38 -12.78 -29.30
N SER A 323 -43.35 -12.55 -30.13
CA SER A 323 -42.64 -13.47 -31.02
C SER A 323 -41.23 -12.92 -31.31
N THR A 324 -40.32 -13.82 -31.67
CA THR A 324 -39.01 -13.62 -32.29
C THR A 324 -38.94 -12.41 -33.25
N HIS A 325 -37.90 -11.59 -33.16
CA HIS A 325 -37.18 -11.10 -34.36
C HIS A 325 -35.76 -10.61 -34.05
N THR A 326 -34.77 -11.41 -34.43
CA THR A 326 -33.36 -11.04 -34.47
C THR A 326 -33.07 -10.24 -35.74
N ALA A 327 -32.39 -9.10 -35.62
CA ALA A 327 -31.93 -8.32 -36.77
C ALA A 327 -30.42 -8.05 -36.67
N THR A 328 -29.62 -8.85 -37.39
CA THR A 328 -28.20 -8.62 -37.59
C THR A 328 -27.95 -7.93 -38.94
N PRO A 329 -27.20 -6.82 -38.99
CA PRO A 329 -26.77 -6.24 -40.27
C PRO A 329 -25.60 -7.03 -40.85
N THR A 330 -25.84 -7.73 -41.96
CA THR A 330 -24.80 -8.36 -42.78
C THR A 330 -24.17 -7.34 -43.74
N THR A 331 -22.84 -7.39 -43.90
CA THR A 331 -22.10 -6.61 -44.90
C THR A 331 -21.18 -7.50 -45.74
N PRO A 332 -20.90 -7.17 -47.02
CA PRO A 332 -20.69 -8.20 -48.04
C PRO A 332 -19.22 -8.54 -48.34
N ARG A 333 -18.97 -9.80 -48.73
CA ARG A 333 -17.75 -10.23 -49.44
C ARG A 333 -18.00 -10.24 -50.95
N PRO A 334 -17.19 -9.55 -51.77
CA PRO A 334 -17.15 -9.78 -53.22
C PRO A 334 -16.13 -10.88 -53.57
N ASN A 335 -16.57 -11.95 -54.25
CA ASN A 335 -15.66 -12.89 -54.90
C ASN A 335 -16.36 -13.56 -56.10
N GLY A 336 -16.17 -13.02 -57.30
CA GLY A 336 -16.81 -13.48 -58.54
C GLY A 336 -15.79 -14.07 -59.53
N LYS A 337 -16.11 -15.22 -60.13
CA LYS A 337 -15.25 -15.96 -61.08
C LYS A 337 -15.83 -15.97 -62.50
N GLY A 338 -14.98 -15.73 -63.50
CA GLY A 338 -15.15 -16.15 -64.91
C GLY A 338 -13.81 -15.93 -65.63
N LYS A 339 -13.10 -16.92 -66.21
CA LYS A 339 -13.40 -17.92 -67.26
C LYS A 339 -13.39 -17.39 -68.71
N ALA A 340 -12.18 -17.20 -69.25
CA ALA A 340 -11.74 -17.52 -70.62
C ALA A 340 -10.20 -17.38 -70.63
N ALA A 341 -9.37 -18.42 -70.80
CA ALA A 341 -9.11 -19.21 -72.02
C ALA A 341 -8.36 -18.41 -73.11
N LEU A 342 -7.05 -18.64 -73.25
CA LEU A 342 -6.35 -19.12 -74.48
C LEU A 342 -4.80 -18.98 -74.38
N HIS A 343 -4.13 -20.14 -74.28
CA HIS A 343 -2.81 -20.49 -74.88
C HIS A 343 -1.48 -19.76 -74.50
N PRO A 344 -0.30 -20.40 -74.76
CA PRO A 344 0.81 -20.40 -73.79
C PRO A 344 2.19 -20.00 -74.34
N VAL A 345 3.15 -19.78 -73.43
CA VAL A 345 4.58 -20.13 -73.61
C VAL A 345 5.25 -20.39 -72.26
N SER A 346 6.09 -21.43 -72.22
CA SER A 346 6.95 -21.87 -71.11
C SER A 346 8.37 -21.23 -71.22
N PRO A 347 9.38 -21.58 -70.39
CA PRO A 347 9.47 -21.86 -68.95
C PRO A 347 10.62 -21.04 -68.28
N MET A 348 11.10 -21.50 -67.11
CA MET A 348 12.27 -21.03 -66.32
C MET A 348 11.99 -19.74 -65.53
N THR A 349 12.45 -19.56 -64.28
CA THR A 349 13.52 -20.25 -63.51
C THR A 349 13.11 -20.37 -62.03
N ALA A 350 13.51 -21.45 -61.36
CA ALA A 350 13.31 -21.62 -59.92
C ALA A 350 14.47 -20.97 -59.11
N ILE A 351 14.16 -20.16 -58.08
CA ILE A 351 15.11 -19.67 -57.08
C ILE A 351 14.44 -19.73 -55.68
N PRO A 352 15.15 -20.11 -54.60
CA PRO A 352 14.54 -20.61 -53.37
C PRO A 352 14.47 -19.58 -52.22
N ALA A 353 13.92 -20.01 -51.09
CA ALA A 353 13.90 -19.25 -49.84
C ALA A 353 15.27 -19.25 -49.12
N SER A 354 15.66 -18.11 -48.54
CA SER A 354 16.38 -18.04 -47.24
C SER A 354 16.57 -16.61 -46.68
N ALA A 355 16.40 -16.51 -45.37
CA ALA A 355 17.09 -15.70 -44.35
C ALA A 355 17.65 -14.27 -44.63
N SER A 356 17.26 -13.35 -43.73
CA SER A 356 18.06 -12.30 -43.04
C SER A 356 18.90 -11.28 -43.83
N SER A 357 18.70 -9.98 -43.54
CA SER A 357 19.70 -9.16 -42.81
C SER A 357 19.28 -7.70 -42.51
N HIS A 358 19.73 -7.25 -41.33
CA HIS A 358 20.24 -5.91 -40.94
C HIS A 358 19.98 -4.63 -41.78
N SER A 359 19.49 -3.59 -41.06
CA SER A 359 19.91 -2.17 -41.15
C SER A 359 19.66 -1.43 -42.49
N ILE A 360 19.78 -0.11 -42.68
CA ILE A 360 20.41 1.02 -41.95
C ILE A 360 19.53 2.30 -42.12
N SER A 361 19.76 3.28 -41.26
CA SER A 361 19.24 4.67 -41.19
C SER A 361 19.03 5.49 -42.49
N SER A 362 18.11 6.46 -42.41
CA SER A 362 18.16 7.79 -43.04
C SER A 362 17.28 8.73 -42.18
N ALA A 363 17.66 9.87 -41.59
CA ALA A 363 18.70 10.88 -41.80
C ALA A 363 18.42 11.92 -42.92
N ALA A 364 17.82 13.07 -42.55
CA ALA A 364 17.90 14.43 -43.14
C ALA A 364 16.65 15.27 -42.75
N THR A 365 16.66 16.58 -42.47
CA THR A 365 17.73 17.54 -42.07
C THR A 365 17.12 18.82 -41.46
N SER A 366 17.86 19.46 -40.55
CA SER A 366 18.00 20.92 -40.36
C SER A 366 16.80 21.88 -40.29
N ARG A 367 16.71 22.61 -39.17
CA ARG A 367 17.04 24.05 -39.15
C ARG A 367 17.49 24.54 -37.76
N THR A 368 18.40 25.51 -37.76
CA THR A 368 19.16 25.99 -36.60
C THR A 368 18.67 27.38 -36.15
N VAL A 369 18.55 27.60 -34.84
CA VAL A 369 18.59 28.95 -34.24
C VAL A 369 19.35 28.89 -32.91
N THR A 370 20.42 29.66 -32.77
CA THR A 370 21.09 29.98 -31.51
C THR A 370 20.58 31.31 -30.97
N PRO A 371 20.81 31.59 -29.67
CA PRO A 371 21.61 32.78 -29.42
C PRO A 371 22.72 32.59 -28.37
N SER A 372 23.74 33.42 -28.51
CA SER A 372 24.88 33.58 -27.60
C SER A 372 24.55 34.55 -26.45
N ASN A 373 25.15 34.32 -25.28
CA ASN A 373 25.71 35.36 -24.41
C ASN A 373 26.60 34.67 -23.36
N ALA A 374 27.93 34.82 -23.37
CA ALA A 374 28.78 36.02 -23.23
C ALA A 374 29.30 36.15 -21.78
N HIS A 375 30.63 36.20 -21.66
CA HIS A 375 31.36 36.26 -20.39
C HIS A 375 31.18 37.60 -19.66
N ALA A 376 31.18 37.56 -18.32
CA ALA A 376 31.56 38.70 -17.50
C ALA A 376 32.42 38.24 -16.31
N HIS A 377 33.73 38.46 -16.40
CA HIS A 377 34.64 38.38 -15.26
C HIS A 377 34.54 39.67 -14.43
N ILE A 378 34.12 39.62 -13.16
CA ILE A 378 34.47 40.68 -12.18
C ILE A 378 34.87 40.07 -10.82
N ALA A 379 36.10 40.40 -10.44
CA ALA A 379 36.78 40.43 -9.13
C ALA A 379 36.13 39.85 -7.85
N ALA A 380 36.96 39.13 -7.10
CA ALA A 380 36.85 38.98 -5.64
C ALA A 380 37.16 40.32 -4.91
N PRO A 381 36.76 40.46 -3.63
CA PRO A 381 37.82 40.38 -2.62
C PRO A 381 37.45 39.71 -1.28
N ARG A 382 38.37 38.84 -0.83
CA ARG A 382 38.99 38.75 0.51
C ARG A 382 38.20 38.99 1.82
N HIS A 383 38.52 38.10 2.77
CA HIS A 383 38.56 38.27 4.24
C HIS A 383 37.28 38.59 5.02
N ARG A 384 36.85 37.60 5.83
CA ARG A 384 36.83 37.83 7.28
C ARG A 384 37.01 36.55 8.11
N SER A 385 38.18 36.42 8.71
CA SER A 385 38.46 35.43 9.77
C SER A 385 37.62 35.76 11.00
N ARG A 386 36.86 34.81 11.55
CA ARG A 386 36.16 34.98 12.83
C ARG A 386 36.75 34.07 13.90
N SER A 387 37.89 34.49 14.43
CA SER A 387 38.39 34.00 15.72
C SER A 387 37.32 34.20 16.79
N ARG A 388 37.09 33.17 17.62
CA ARG A 388 36.24 33.24 18.81
C ARG A 388 37.10 32.98 20.04
N SER A 389 37.96 33.94 20.36
CA SER A 389 38.68 33.98 21.62
C SER A 389 37.70 34.09 22.80
N ARG A 390 38.03 33.41 23.89
CA ARG A 390 37.19 33.24 25.08
C ARG A 390 37.73 34.17 26.17
N THR A 391 36.96 35.17 26.56
CA THR A 391 37.35 36.18 27.55
C THR A 391 37.46 35.60 28.96
N LYS A 392 38.50 36.01 29.71
CA LYS A 392 38.68 35.68 31.14
C LYS A 392 39.51 36.78 31.82
N ALA A 393 38.90 37.46 32.81
CA ALA A 393 39.52 38.42 33.74
C ALA A 393 40.14 39.69 33.08
N ASP A 394 40.46 40.79 33.78
CA ASP A 394 40.39 41.08 35.23
C ASP A 394 40.09 42.59 35.51
N ARG A 395 39.99 42.94 36.79
CA ARG A 395 39.74 44.24 37.44
C ARG A 395 40.66 45.40 37.00
N ARG A 396 40.12 46.64 36.96
CA ARG A 396 40.36 47.69 38.01
C ARG A 396 39.58 49.00 37.78
N SER A 397 39.46 49.75 38.89
CA SER A 397 39.01 51.14 39.11
C SER A 397 39.46 52.18 38.05
N THR A 398 38.87 53.38 37.88
CA THR A 398 38.55 54.42 38.90
C THR A 398 37.50 55.46 38.34
N PRO A 399 37.30 56.71 38.85
CA PRO A 399 36.06 57.19 39.49
C PRO A 399 35.12 58.09 38.64
N ALA A 400 33.96 58.44 39.24
CA ALA A 400 32.94 59.36 38.71
C ALA A 400 33.26 60.86 38.86
N PRO A 401 32.65 61.71 38.02
CA PRO A 401 31.61 62.68 38.44
C PRO A 401 30.35 62.60 37.52
N LEU A 402 29.17 63.23 37.70
CA LEU A 402 28.46 64.03 38.75
C LEU A 402 26.91 63.84 38.48
N PRO A 403 25.91 64.53 39.10
CA PRO A 403 24.54 63.97 39.24
C PRO A 403 23.51 64.42 38.18
N GLN A 404 22.51 63.57 37.94
CA GLN A 404 21.30 63.91 37.18
C GLN A 404 20.04 63.71 38.07
N PRO A 405 19.07 64.65 38.08
CA PRO A 405 17.93 64.61 39.01
C PRO A 405 16.92 63.48 38.74
N PRO A 406 16.09 63.11 39.74
CA PRO A 406 15.33 61.87 39.71
C PRO A 406 14.16 61.91 38.71
N ARG A 407 14.20 61.01 37.73
CA ARG A 407 13.04 60.69 36.89
C ARG A 407 12.21 59.61 37.56
N ALA A 408 10.90 59.85 37.73
CA ALA A 408 10.00 58.96 38.46
C ALA A 408 10.03 57.53 37.90
N ALA A 409 9.98 56.54 38.81
CA ALA A 409 9.97 55.14 38.45
C ALA A 409 8.70 54.78 37.65
N PRO A 410 8.81 54.14 36.47
CA PRO A 410 7.65 53.54 35.83
C PRO A 410 7.15 52.39 36.69
N VAL A 411 5.85 52.34 36.95
CA VAL A 411 5.20 51.21 37.63
C VAL A 411 5.39 49.97 36.78
N GLU A 412 6.22 49.05 37.25
CA GLU A 412 6.56 47.82 36.56
C GLU A 412 5.37 46.85 36.61
N THR A 413 4.52 46.88 35.57
CA THR A 413 3.45 45.90 35.39
C THR A 413 4.06 44.50 35.32
N PRO A 414 3.70 43.57 36.22
CA PRO A 414 4.34 42.26 36.28
C PRO A 414 4.11 41.50 34.98
N ALA A 415 5.20 41.17 34.28
CA ALA A 415 5.14 40.44 33.02
C ALA A 415 4.44 39.08 33.22
N PRO A 416 3.45 38.71 32.39
CA PRO A 416 2.74 37.44 32.54
C PRO A 416 3.69 36.27 32.26
N SER A 417 4.01 35.53 33.33
CA SER A 417 4.79 34.30 33.20
C SER A 417 3.99 33.27 32.37
N PRO A 418 4.60 32.62 31.37
CA PRO A 418 3.89 31.66 30.53
C PRO A 418 3.36 30.50 31.38
N PRO A 419 2.11 30.05 31.15
CA PRO A 419 1.49 29.04 31.99
C PRO A 419 2.28 27.74 31.95
N SER A 420 2.66 27.24 33.13
CA SER A 420 3.34 25.95 33.27
C SER A 420 2.55 24.85 32.56
N THR A 421 3.26 23.96 31.87
CA THR A 421 2.68 22.83 31.14
C THR A 421 1.86 21.90 32.05
N LEU A 422 2.24 21.81 33.33
CA LEU A 422 1.47 21.12 34.38
C LEU A 422 0.11 21.78 34.68
N ALA A 423 -0.02 23.11 34.50
CA ALA A 423 -1.30 23.80 34.65
C ALA A 423 -2.26 23.45 33.51
N LEU A 424 -1.78 23.38 32.26
CA LEU A 424 -2.56 22.92 31.10
C LEU A 424 -2.98 21.46 31.22
N LEU A 425 -2.11 20.60 31.77
CA LEU A 425 -2.43 19.20 32.04
C LEU A 425 -3.46 19.06 33.18
N ARG A 426 -3.40 19.94 34.19
CA ARG A 426 -4.38 19.98 35.29
C ARG A 426 -5.74 20.53 34.85
N THR A 427 -5.80 21.53 33.98
CA THR A 427 -7.08 22.06 33.44
C THR A 427 -7.75 21.09 32.46
N SER A 428 -6.98 20.41 31.60
CA SER A 428 -7.54 19.38 30.71
C SER A 428 -8.07 18.16 31.47
N CYS A 429 -7.36 17.65 32.49
CA CYS A 429 -7.90 16.61 33.38
C CYS A 429 -9.13 17.09 34.18
N ALA A 430 -9.18 18.35 34.62
CA ALA A 430 -10.34 18.91 35.30
C ALA A 430 -11.57 19.03 34.38
N ALA A 431 -11.39 19.31 33.08
CA ALA A 431 -12.47 19.31 32.10
C ALA A 431 -13.03 17.90 31.87
N LEU A 432 -12.16 16.91 31.65
CA LEU A 432 -12.54 15.50 31.45
C LEU A 432 -13.26 14.89 32.67
N THR A 433 -12.92 15.30 33.88
CA THR A 433 -13.53 14.77 35.12
C THR A 433 -14.88 15.41 35.48
N ARG A 434 -15.22 16.57 34.94
CA ARG A 434 -16.51 17.25 35.23
C ARG A 434 -17.69 16.72 34.41
N GLY A 435 -17.46 16.16 33.22
CA GLY A 435 -18.52 15.68 32.32
C GLY A 435 -18.91 14.20 32.49
N VAL A 436 -18.14 13.41 33.25
CA VAL A 436 -18.30 11.96 33.33
C VAL A 436 -18.92 11.57 34.68
N SER A 437 -20.08 10.91 34.66
CA SER A 437 -20.71 10.42 35.90
C SER A 437 -19.79 9.43 36.62
N ARG A 438 -19.80 9.46 37.97
CA ARG A 438 -18.90 8.62 38.80
C ARG A 438 -18.92 7.14 38.40
N ALA A 439 -20.08 6.60 38.05
CA ALA A 439 -20.23 5.23 37.56
C ALA A 439 -19.51 4.98 36.21
N LYS A 440 -19.62 5.90 35.25
CA LYS A 440 -18.89 5.81 33.97
C LYS A 440 -17.38 5.94 34.19
N PHE A 441 -16.93 6.86 35.05
CA PHE A 441 -15.51 6.99 35.39
C PHE A 441 -14.96 5.72 36.04
N LEU A 442 -15.69 5.13 36.99
CA LEU A 442 -15.30 3.86 37.62
C LEU A 442 -15.22 2.72 36.59
N ALA A 443 -16.16 2.65 35.64
CA ALA A 443 -16.13 1.68 34.54
C ALA A 443 -14.91 1.90 33.62
N TYR A 444 -14.55 3.14 33.29
CA TYR A 444 -13.32 3.44 32.55
C TYR A 444 -12.07 3.00 33.32
N VAL A 445 -11.96 3.29 34.62
CA VAL A 445 -10.82 2.83 35.44
C VAL A 445 -10.77 1.30 35.51
N LEU A 446 -11.92 0.62 35.66
CA LEU A 446 -11.98 -0.83 35.73
C LEU A 446 -11.56 -1.49 34.39
N VAL A 447 -12.07 -0.99 33.26
CA VAL A 447 -11.76 -1.54 31.92
C VAL A 447 -10.33 -1.20 31.47
N PHE A 448 -9.85 0.02 31.69
CA PHE A 448 -8.56 0.48 31.14
C PHE A 448 -7.38 0.38 32.10
N VAL A 449 -7.60 0.18 33.41
CA VAL A 449 -6.52 0.02 34.40
C VAL A 449 -6.57 -1.36 35.07
N VAL A 450 -7.73 -1.77 35.59
CA VAL A 450 -7.83 -3.03 36.37
C VAL A 450 -7.72 -4.27 35.48
N VAL A 451 -8.42 -4.32 34.34
CA VAL A 451 -8.35 -5.48 33.42
C VAL A 451 -6.94 -5.73 32.85
N PRO A 452 -6.18 -4.71 32.39
CA PRO A 452 -4.78 -4.91 31.98
C PRO A 452 -3.88 -5.37 33.11
N LEU A 453 -4.04 -4.84 34.32
CA LEU A 453 -3.26 -5.27 35.50
C LEU A 453 -3.55 -6.73 35.88
N LEU A 454 -4.82 -7.14 35.93
CA LEU A 454 -5.18 -8.55 36.17
C LEU A 454 -4.62 -9.46 35.09
N SER A 455 -4.73 -9.06 33.82
CA SER A 455 -4.20 -9.83 32.68
C SER A 455 -2.68 -9.99 32.78
N PHE A 456 -1.96 -8.94 33.16
CA PHE A 456 -0.52 -8.99 33.39
C PHE A 456 -0.14 -9.94 34.54
N VAL A 457 -0.82 -9.84 35.70
CA VAL A 457 -0.57 -10.71 36.86
C VAL A 457 -0.87 -12.19 36.54
N LEU A 458 -1.97 -12.47 35.82
CA LEU A 458 -2.33 -13.82 35.39
C LEU A 458 -1.33 -14.38 34.35
N ARG A 459 -0.83 -13.54 33.43
CA ARG A 459 0.23 -13.91 32.48
C ARG A 459 1.53 -14.27 33.20
N VAL A 460 1.95 -13.46 34.18
CA VAL A 460 3.15 -13.71 35.01
C VAL A 460 3.01 -14.98 35.87
N ARG A 461 1.83 -15.26 36.42
CA ARG A 461 1.57 -16.53 37.13
C ARG A 461 1.65 -17.73 36.18
N ARG A 462 1.06 -17.65 34.98
CA ARG A 462 1.12 -18.72 33.97
C ARG A 462 2.54 -19.01 33.47
N THR A 463 3.37 -17.98 33.24
CA THR A 463 4.76 -18.18 32.81
C THR A 463 5.66 -18.75 33.91
N ARG A 464 5.38 -18.46 35.19
CA ARG A 464 6.08 -19.09 36.33
C ARG A 464 5.68 -20.56 36.52
N ALA A 465 4.38 -20.88 36.44
CA ALA A 465 3.92 -22.28 36.51
C ALA A 465 4.53 -23.15 35.40
N ALA A 466 4.66 -22.63 34.18
CA ALA A 466 5.24 -23.35 33.04
C ALA A 466 6.77 -23.56 33.09
N LYS A 467 7.49 -22.92 34.03
CA LYS A 467 8.94 -23.10 34.23
C LYS A 467 9.32 -23.81 35.53
N GLY A 468 8.35 -24.13 36.39
CA GLY A 468 8.60 -24.75 37.71
C GLY A 468 8.60 -26.29 37.75
N GLY A 469 8.13 -26.97 36.69
CA GLY A 469 8.07 -28.43 36.65
C GLY A 469 9.32 -29.05 36.00
N GLY A 470 10.34 -29.38 36.79
CA GLY A 470 11.64 -29.79 36.23
C GLY A 470 12.66 -30.41 37.19
N ALA A 471 12.23 -31.27 38.12
CA ALA A 471 13.13 -32.17 38.85
C ALA A 471 12.43 -33.53 39.04
N GLY A 472 12.68 -34.47 38.13
CA GLY A 472 11.89 -35.71 38.04
C GLY A 472 12.30 -36.60 36.87
N GLN A 473 13.46 -37.21 37.00
CA GLN A 473 14.07 -38.19 36.09
C GLN A 473 13.12 -39.33 35.66
N ARG A 474 12.50 -39.26 34.46
CA ARG A 474 11.91 -40.43 33.78
C ARG A 474 11.62 -40.19 32.29
N GLY A 475 11.96 -41.16 31.44
CA GLY A 475 11.20 -41.47 30.22
C GLY A 475 11.57 -40.74 28.91
N ALA A 476 12.77 -40.96 28.35
CA ALA A 476 13.05 -40.63 26.95
C ALA A 476 12.11 -41.35 25.94
N VAL A 477 11.49 -42.46 26.36
CA VAL A 477 10.53 -43.24 25.59
C VAL A 477 9.13 -42.58 25.54
N GLU A 478 8.77 -41.79 26.54
CA GLU A 478 7.49 -41.07 26.59
C GLU A 478 7.45 -39.95 25.54
N GLU A 479 8.57 -39.25 25.32
CA GLU A 479 8.66 -38.11 24.40
C GLU A 479 8.51 -38.53 22.92
N VAL A 480 8.97 -39.74 22.55
CA VAL A 480 8.75 -40.31 21.21
C VAL A 480 7.29 -40.75 21.04
N ARG A 481 6.68 -41.34 22.08
CA ARG A 481 5.26 -41.73 22.08
C ARG A 481 4.34 -40.51 21.99
N ARG A 482 4.72 -39.40 22.64
CA ARG A 482 4.04 -38.09 22.58
C ARG A 482 4.17 -37.38 21.23
N ARG A 483 5.19 -37.71 20.42
CA ARG A 483 5.33 -37.20 19.04
C ARG A 483 4.52 -37.98 18.00
N LEU A 484 4.09 -39.21 18.31
CA LEU A 484 3.38 -40.09 17.37
C LEU A 484 1.87 -40.25 17.66
N LYS A 485 1.38 -39.91 18.87
CA LYS A 485 -0.06 -39.81 19.16
C LYS A 485 -0.46 -38.33 19.28
N GLY A 486 -1.19 -37.86 18.27
CA GLY A 486 -1.42 -36.44 17.99
C GLY A 486 -2.27 -35.64 18.98
N GLY A 487 -2.55 -34.40 18.59
CA GLY A 487 -3.56 -33.53 19.21
C GLY A 487 -3.09 -32.83 20.48
N GLY A 488 -2.53 -31.64 20.34
CA GLY A 488 -2.03 -30.85 21.48
C GLY A 488 -2.12 -29.35 21.25
N GLU A 489 -3.34 -28.86 20.97
CA GLU A 489 -3.81 -27.47 21.11
C GLU A 489 -2.69 -26.41 21.17
N GLY A 490 -2.00 -26.25 20.04
CA GLY A 490 -0.91 -25.29 19.89
C GLY A 490 -1.45 -23.88 19.93
N LYS A 491 -1.70 -23.36 21.14
CA LYS A 491 -2.07 -21.97 21.42
C LYS A 491 -0.96 -21.09 20.86
N GLY A 492 -1.19 -20.63 19.63
CA GLY A 492 -0.12 -20.59 18.64
C GLY A 492 1.05 -19.68 19.01
N VAL A 493 2.16 -19.86 18.29
CA VAL A 493 3.18 -18.80 18.21
C VAL A 493 2.51 -17.47 17.85
N VAL A 494 1.48 -17.50 16.99
CA VAL A 494 0.56 -16.38 16.70
C VAL A 494 -0.11 -15.79 17.95
N ALA A 495 -0.59 -16.60 18.90
CA ALA A 495 -1.21 -16.10 20.13
C ALA A 495 -0.20 -15.44 21.06
N ARG A 496 1.02 -15.97 21.19
CA ARG A 496 2.10 -15.29 21.93
C ARG A 496 2.58 -14.01 21.25
N VAL A 497 2.73 -14.03 19.93
CA VAL A 497 3.07 -12.85 19.11
C VAL A 497 1.96 -11.79 19.21
N TRP A 498 0.69 -12.18 19.25
CA TRP A 498 -0.43 -11.26 19.48
C TRP A 498 -0.42 -10.67 20.89
N GLU A 499 -0.15 -11.49 21.90
CA GLU A 499 -0.08 -11.06 23.30
C GLU A 499 1.16 -10.17 23.58
N GLU A 500 2.23 -10.30 22.80
CA GLU A 500 3.36 -9.35 22.79
C GLU A 500 3.11 -8.11 21.92
N LEU A 501 2.41 -8.24 20.79
CA LEU A 501 1.99 -7.11 19.95
C LEU A 501 1.06 -6.16 20.72
N VAL A 502 0.04 -6.69 21.41
CA VAL A 502 -0.88 -5.90 22.25
C VAL A 502 -0.13 -5.23 23.40
N ARG A 503 0.85 -5.91 24.01
CA ARG A 503 1.70 -5.33 25.06
C ARG A 503 2.61 -4.21 24.52
N ALA A 504 3.25 -4.41 23.37
CA ALA A 504 4.13 -3.42 22.75
C ALA A 504 3.35 -2.21 22.21
N VAL A 505 2.13 -2.40 21.71
CA VAL A 505 1.20 -1.30 21.37
C VAL A 505 0.76 -0.56 22.63
N GLY A 506 0.46 -1.27 23.72
CA GLY A 506 0.20 -0.66 25.03
C GLY A 506 1.36 0.21 25.53
N ASP A 507 2.58 -0.34 25.59
CA ASP A 507 3.78 0.37 26.05
C ASP A 507 4.12 1.57 25.14
N THR A 508 3.92 1.46 23.81
CA THR A 508 4.17 2.58 22.89
C THR A 508 3.08 3.66 22.91
N VAL A 509 1.83 3.34 23.21
CA VAL A 509 0.79 4.34 23.50
C VAL A 509 1.06 5.01 24.85
N GLN A 510 1.51 4.26 25.85
CA GLN A 510 1.83 4.78 27.19
C GLN A 510 3.12 5.63 27.21
N MET A 511 4.07 5.40 26.30
CA MET A 511 5.24 6.27 26.10
C MET A 511 4.97 7.42 25.13
N GLY A 512 4.20 7.22 24.07
CA GLY A 512 3.82 8.28 23.12
C GLY A 512 2.93 9.36 23.72
N GLY A 513 2.07 9.00 24.69
CA GLY A 513 1.23 9.94 25.43
C GLY A 513 1.93 10.70 26.55
N ARG A 514 3.26 10.57 26.71
CA ARG A 514 4.01 11.11 27.87
C ARG A 514 5.19 12.01 27.51
N GLY A 515 5.23 12.52 26.28
CA GLY A 515 6.41 13.20 25.74
C GLY A 515 6.17 14.26 24.65
N LEU A 516 5.15 15.12 24.79
CA LEU A 516 5.23 16.53 24.35
C LEU A 516 4.06 17.39 24.91
N VAL A 517 4.07 17.65 26.22
CA VAL A 517 3.47 18.83 26.86
C VAL A 517 4.39 19.26 27.99
#